data_AF-A0A1Y3B9X8-F1
#
_entry.id   AF-A0A1Y3B9X8-F1
#
_cell.length_a   1.000
_cell.length_b   1.000
_cell.length_c   1.000
_cell.angle_alpha   90.00
_cell.angle_beta   90.00
_cell.angle_gamma   90.00
#
_symmetry.space_group_name_H-M   'P 1'
#
loop_
_entity.id
_entity.type
_entity.pdbx_description
1 polymer ?
#
loop_
_entity_poly.entity_id
_entity_poly.type
_entity_poly.pdbx_seq_one_letter_code
_entity_poly.pdbx_strand_id
1 'polypeptide(L)'
;MQTQLDGVKTGLIHLKASANDINEIKNIIRLIEETFPSIPMLYEKLKYVREESMKHSQYAVSMENLKHIFNVPETVARTRELIMENFLLEAHLNLYELEKSRDNLLFQLHRLAPTNNADKNMLKHYYAEVEKLSEELGKQLWLIIRLTLNTVRKEPSLIVTALRIIEREELLDEAAMKRAESTGFMSQGRPKNWKKRVFEILEEAVNERIAGNKFHERYENKMWLVMHLEMTRKIILDDLKVVKYACVSCFPPSYDIVRRMFHLYHRCLSAYLQELVSTLEGNEYITLLNWLNAYEGPDLLGHPDLRFSLKDDCLPPLLTDEIIEDLMTKYLLTVEKNYKE
;
A
#
# COMPACT_ATOMS: atom_id res chain seq x y z
N MET A 1 21.36 -61.51 11.73
CA MET A 1 20.23 -62.35 12.21
C MET A 1 19.43 -61.66 13.32
N GLN A 2 20.05 -61.06 14.35
CA GLN A 2 19.34 -60.32 15.41
C GLN A 2 18.46 -59.16 14.91
N THR A 3 18.94 -58.34 13.98
CA THR A 3 18.16 -57.21 13.41
C THR A 3 16.92 -57.65 12.64
N GLN A 4 16.95 -58.80 11.96
CA GLN A 4 15.76 -59.34 11.29
C GLN A 4 14.79 -59.98 12.29
N LEU A 5 15.29 -60.60 13.35
CA LEU A 5 14.47 -61.21 14.40
C LEU A 5 13.77 -60.14 15.26
N ASP A 6 14.46 -59.04 15.55
CA ASP A 6 13.86 -57.86 16.19
C ASP A 6 12.85 -57.16 15.27
N GLY A 7 13.12 -57.09 13.96
CA GLY A 7 12.15 -56.60 12.97
C GLY A 7 10.89 -57.46 12.86
N VAL A 8 11.01 -58.79 12.96
CA VAL A 8 9.85 -59.70 12.99
C VAL A 8 9.10 -59.57 14.31
N LYS A 9 9.80 -59.39 15.44
CA LYS A 9 9.20 -59.20 16.76
C LYS A 9 8.43 -57.88 16.85
N THR A 10 9.01 -56.78 16.37
CA THR A 10 8.30 -55.49 16.28
C THR A 10 7.14 -55.57 15.28
N GLY A 11 7.32 -56.25 14.14
CA GLY A 11 6.23 -56.51 13.20
C GLY A 11 5.05 -57.26 13.82
N LEU A 12 5.31 -58.29 14.64
CA LEU A 12 4.27 -59.03 15.37
C LEU A 12 3.58 -58.18 16.45
N ILE A 13 4.33 -57.33 17.15
CA ILE A 13 3.78 -56.39 18.14
C ILE A 13 2.89 -55.36 17.44
N HIS A 14 3.34 -54.78 16.33
CA HIS A 14 2.55 -53.85 15.53
C HIS A 14 1.30 -54.52 14.96
N LEU A 15 1.39 -55.75 14.46
CA LEU A 15 0.25 -56.47 13.92
C LEU A 15 -0.79 -56.78 15.01
N LYS A 16 -0.34 -57.12 16.23
CA LYS A 16 -1.23 -57.30 17.38
C LYS A 16 -1.85 -55.99 17.85
N ALA A 17 -1.09 -54.89 17.87
CA ALA A 17 -1.61 -53.56 18.18
C ALA A 17 -2.65 -53.12 17.15
N SER A 18 -2.34 -53.21 15.85
CA SER A 18 -3.28 -52.88 14.77
C SER A 18 -4.53 -53.76 14.78
N ALA A 19 -4.42 -55.05 15.14
CA ALA A 19 -5.59 -55.90 15.30
C ALA A 19 -6.50 -55.46 16.46
N ASN A 20 -5.90 -55.02 17.58
CA ASN A 20 -6.66 -54.43 18.68
C ASN A 20 -7.30 -53.10 18.28
N ASP A 21 -6.54 -52.21 17.63
CA ASP A 21 -7.05 -50.91 17.16
C ASP A 21 -8.21 -51.09 16.17
N ILE A 22 -8.12 -52.05 15.24
CA ILE A 22 -9.21 -52.38 14.31
C ILE A 22 -10.45 -52.87 15.07
N ASN A 23 -10.27 -53.63 16.14
CA ASN A 23 -11.38 -54.13 16.93
C ASN A 23 -12.03 -53.02 17.76
N GLU A 24 -11.24 -52.09 18.30
CA GLU A 24 -11.73 -50.88 18.95
C GLU A 24 -12.50 -49.99 17.96
N ILE A 25 -11.94 -49.74 16.76
CA ILE A 25 -12.61 -48.97 15.71
C ILE A 25 -13.93 -49.63 15.32
N LYS A 26 -13.97 -50.96 15.17
CA LYS A 26 -15.22 -51.69 14.90
C LYS A 26 -16.25 -51.52 16.01
N ASN A 27 -15.84 -51.58 17.27
CA ASN A 27 -16.73 -51.36 18.40
C ASN A 27 -17.26 -49.92 18.44
N ILE A 28 -16.41 -48.93 18.13
CA ILE A 28 -16.81 -47.52 18.04
C ILE A 28 -17.79 -47.32 16.88
N ILE A 29 -17.52 -47.88 15.69
CA ILE A 29 -18.43 -47.81 14.54
C ILE A 29 -19.78 -48.43 14.88
N ARG A 30 -19.79 -49.58 15.54
CA ARG A 30 -21.03 -50.23 15.96
C ARG A 30 -21.81 -49.37 16.96
N LEU A 31 -21.13 -48.77 17.94
CA LEU A 31 -21.76 -47.85 18.90
C LEU A 31 -22.33 -46.60 18.21
N ILE A 32 -21.63 -46.09 17.19
CA ILE A 32 -22.09 -45.00 16.34
C ILE A 32 -23.34 -45.41 15.56
N GLU A 33 -23.33 -46.57 14.90
CA GLU A 33 -24.48 -47.11 14.16
C GLU A 33 -25.71 -47.35 15.05
N GLU A 34 -25.51 -47.77 16.31
CA GLU A 34 -26.57 -47.96 17.29
C GLU A 34 -27.14 -46.63 17.82
N THR A 35 -26.32 -45.57 17.91
CA THR A 35 -26.73 -44.25 18.43
C THR A 35 -27.29 -43.31 17.36
N PHE A 36 -26.84 -43.42 16.11
CA PHE A 36 -27.28 -42.58 14.99
C PHE A 36 -28.81 -42.55 14.78
N PRO A 37 -29.56 -43.67 14.90
CA PRO A 37 -31.02 -43.67 14.76
C PRO A 37 -31.76 -42.80 15.79
N SER A 38 -31.13 -42.52 16.95
CA SER A 38 -31.70 -41.67 18.00
C SER A 38 -31.49 -40.16 17.75
N ILE A 39 -30.54 -39.80 16.88
CA ILE A 39 -30.17 -38.41 16.59
C ILE A 39 -31.32 -37.64 15.91
N PRO A 40 -32.05 -38.17 14.92
CA PRO A 40 -33.19 -37.47 14.33
C PRO A 40 -34.30 -37.15 15.34
N MET A 41 -34.61 -38.06 16.27
CA MET A 41 -35.59 -37.80 17.32
C MET A 41 -35.11 -36.72 18.31
N LEU A 42 -33.83 -36.72 18.66
CA LEU A 42 -33.23 -35.66 19.49
C LEU A 42 -33.19 -34.32 18.75
N TYR A 43 -32.94 -34.34 17.44
CA TYR A 43 -32.96 -33.16 16.58
C TYR A 43 -34.34 -32.50 16.56
N GLU A 44 -35.41 -33.28 16.47
CA GLU A 44 -36.79 -32.77 16.55
C GLU A 44 -37.13 -32.27 17.96
N LYS A 45 -36.78 -33.03 19.01
CA LYS A 45 -37.04 -32.62 20.40
C LYS A 45 -36.33 -31.32 20.79
N LEU A 46 -35.10 -31.12 20.30
CA LEU A 46 -34.29 -29.93 20.57
C LEU A 46 -34.53 -28.80 19.56
N LYS A 47 -35.49 -28.94 18.64
CA LYS A 47 -35.81 -27.89 17.66
C LYS A 47 -36.15 -26.57 18.35
N TYR A 48 -37.02 -26.60 19.36
CA TYR A 48 -37.40 -25.41 20.13
C TYR A 48 -36.20 -24.76 20.86
N VAL A 49 -35.36 -25.57 21.49
CA VAL A 49 -34.15 -25.07 22.19
C VAL A 49 -33.17 -24.44 21.22
N ARG A 50 -33.05 -25.00 20.00
CA ARG A 50 -32.18 -24.44 18.97
C ARG A 50 -32.72 -23.14 18.40
N GLU A 51 -34.02 -23.08 18.11
CA GLU A 51 -34.66 -21.85 17.67
C GLU A 51 -34.49 -20.75 18.71
N GLU A 52 -34.67 -21.07 20.00
CA GLU A 52 -34.49 -20.11 21.09
C GLU A 52 -33.01 -19.73 21.28
N SER A 53 -32.09 -20.69 21.18
CA SER A 53 -30.64 -20.43 21.20
C SER A 53 -30.20 -19.54 20.03
N MET A 54 -30.82 -19.70 18.85
CA MET A 54 -30.53 -18.90 17.67
C MET A 54 -31.04 -17.46 17.84
N LYS A 55 -32.25 -17.28 18.38
CA LYS A 55 -32.77 -15.96 18.77
C LYS A 55 -31.90 -15.31 19.84
N HIS A 56 -31.52 -16.06 20.88
CA HIS A 56 -30.67 -15.55 21.95
C HIS A 56 -29.30 -15.11 21.40
N SER A 57 -28.70 -15.92 20.53
CA SER A 57 -27.46 -15.55 19.84
C SER A 57 -27.63 -14.28 18.99
N GLN A 58 -28.74 -14.14 18.28
CA GLN A 58 -29.07 -12.93 17.53
C GLN A 58 -29.23 -11.71 18.45
N TYR A 59 -29.95 -11.83 19.56
CA TYR A 59 -30.13 -10.74 20.52
C TYR A 59 -28.82 -10.35 21.21
N ALA A 60 -27.98 -11.32 21.56
CA ALA A 60 -26.66 -11.05 22.14
C ALA A 60 -25.79 -10.23 21.19
N VAL A 61 -25.77 -10.60 19.90
CA VAL A 61 -25.04 -9.85 18.87
C VAL A 61 -25.65 -8.46 18.66
N SER A 62 -26.98 -8.33 18.63
CA SER A 62 -27.65 -7.03 18.54
C SER A 62 -27.36 -6.14 19.75
N MET A 63 -27.29 -6.71 20.96
CA MET A 63 -26.98 -5.98 22.19
C MET A 63 -25.53 -5.48 22.22
N GLU A 64 -24.60 -6.27 21.71
CA GLU A 64 -23.20 -5.86 21.52
C GLU A 64 -23.12 -4.71 20.50
N ASN A 65 -23.77 -4.86 19.35
CA ASN A 65 -23.84 -3.82 18.32
C ASN A 65 -24.45 -2.50 18.85
N LEU A 66 -25.48 -2.56 19.71
CA LEU A 66 -26.11 -1.37 20.29
C LEU A 66 -25.11 -0.54 21.12
N LYS A 67 -24.25 -1.19 21.91
CA LYS A 67 -23.20 -0.48 22.67
C LYS A 67 -22.28 0.31 21.74
N HIS A 68 -21.90 -0.28 20.62
CA HIS A 68 -21.06 0.39 19.63
C HIS A 68 -21.79 1.56 18.97
N ILE A 69 -23.08 1.41 18.63
CA ILE A 69 -23.90 2.48 18.04
C ILE A 69 -23.97 3.69 18.97
N PHE A 70 -24.27 3.53 20.26
CA PHE A 70 -24.40 4.70 21.15
C PHE A 70 -23.10 5.50 21.32
N ASN A 71 -21.95 4.82 21.23
CA ASN A 71 -20.64 5.45 21.42
C ASN A 71 -20.05 6.04 20.13
N VAL A 72 -20.66 5.82 18.95
CA VAL A 72 -20.10 6.29 17.67
C VAL A 72 -19.89 7.82 17.66
N PRO A 73 -20.87 8.67 18.02
CA PRO A 73 -20.69 10.12 17.90
C PRO A 73 -19.57 10.66 18.79
N GLU A 74 -19.46 10.14 20.03
CA GLU A 74 -18.41 10.49 20.98
C GLU A 74 -17.03 10.03 20.49
N THR A 75 -16.95 8.79 20.00
CA THR A 75 -15.71 8.22 19.45
C THR A 75 -15.27 8.98 18.19
N VAL A 76 -16.19 9.40 17.34
CA VAL A 76 -15.89 10.23 16.16
C VAL A 76 -15.33 11.59 16.58
N ALA A 77 -15.96 12.27 17.54
CA ALA A 77 -15.47 13.55 18.04
C ALA A 77 -14.06 13.43 18.62
N ARG A 78 -13.84 12.44 19.51
CA ARG A 78 -12.52 12.14 20.08
C ARG A 78 -11.48 11.80 19.01
N THR A 79 -11.87 11.05 17.98
CA THR A 79 -10.94 10.68 16.90
C THR A 79 -10.54 11.89 16.06
N ARG A 80 -11.43 12.86 15.85
CA ARG A 80 -11.06 14.13 15.20
C ARG A 80 -10.03 14.91 16.01
N GLU A 81 -10.20 14.99 17.32
CA GLU A 81 -9.23 15.63 18.21
C GLU A 81 -7.85 14.95 18.12
N LEU A 82 -7.82 13.61 18.16
CA LEU A 82 -6.57 12.84 18.01
C LEU A 82 -5.90 13.05 16.64
N ILE A 83 -6.68 13.21 15.56
CA ILE A 83 -6.15 13.55 14.23
C ILE A 83 -5.54 14.96 14.25
N MET A 84 -6.18 15.92 14.91
CA MET A 84 -5.66 17.29 15.05
C MET A 84 -4.38 17.33 15.89
N GLU A 85 -4.26 16.47 16.90
CA GLU A 85 -3.09 16.36 17.78
C GLU A 85 -1.96 15.47 17.20
N ASN A 86 -2.11 14.95 15.97
CA ASN A 86 -1.16 14.01 15.32
C ASN A 86 -0.96 12.66 16.03
N PHE A 87 -1.88 12.24 16.91
CA PHE A 87 -1.89 10.88 17.47
C PHE A 87 -2.52 9.88 16.49
N LEU A 88 -1.86 9.69 15.34
CA LEU A 88 -2.41 8.98 14.18
C LEU A 88 -2.68 7.48 14.43
N LEU A 89 -1.91 6.81 15.30
CA LEU A 89 -2.12 5.40 15.60
C LEU A 89 -3.41 5.17 16.40
N GLU A 90 -3.65 6.00 17.41
CA GLU A 90 -4.85 5.93 18.23
C GLU A 90 -6.07 6.34 17.42
N ALA A 91 -5.93 7.37 16.59
CA ALA A 91 -6.97 7.77 15.65
C ALA A 91 -7.32 6.65 14.66
N HIS A 92 -6.31 5.97 14.11
CA HIS A 92 -6.52 4.82 13.22
C HIS A 92 -7.20 3.64 13.93
N LEU A 93 -6.83 3.36 15.18
CA LEU A 93 -7.46 2.30 15.97
C LEU A 93 -8.96 2.57 16.18
N ASN A 94 -9.31 3.79 16.60
CA ASN A 94 -10.71 4.16 16.80
C ASN A 94 -11.48 4.12 15.47
N LEU A 95 -10.90 4.62 14.38
CA LEU A 95 -11.49 4.54 13.05
C LEU A 95 -11.73 3.08 12.62
N TYR A 96 -10.75 2.20 12.84
CA TYR A 96 -10.86 0.78 12.55
C TYR A 96 -12.00 0.11 13.33
N GLU A 97 -12.16 0.42 14.61
CA GLU A 97 -13.26 -0.11 15.43
C GLU A 97 -14.63 0.36 14.93
N LEU A 98 -14.72 1.64 14.52
CA LEU A 98 -15.93 2.21 13.93
C LEU A 98 -16.27 1.55 12.58
N GLU A 99 -15.29 1.40 11.68
CA GLU A 99 -15.47 0.71 10.40
C GLU A 99 -15.86 -0.76 10.60
N LYS A 100 -15.21 -1.45 11.54
CA LYS A 100 -15.52 -2.84 11.88
C LYS A 100 -16.95 -3.00 12.43
N SER A 101 -17.39 -2.08 13.29
CA SER A 101 -18.77 -2.05 13.79
C SER A 101 -19.78 -1.88 12.64
N ARG A 102 -19.53 -0.89 11.76
CA ARG A 102 -20.34 -0.65 10.56
C ARG A 102 -20.41 -1.89 9.67
N ASP A 103 -19.27 -2.50 9.36
CA ASP A 103 -19.19 -3.62 8.42
C ASP A 103 -19.81 -4.89 9.01
N ASN A 104 -19.69 -5.10 10.32
CA ASN A 104 -20.40 -6.19 11.01
C ASN A 104 -21.92 -6.01 10.96
N LEU A 105 -22.43 -4.78 11.18
CA LEU A 105 -23.85 -4.46 11.05
C LEU A 105 -24.36 -4.68 9.63
N LEU A 106 -23.61 -4.18 8.64
CA LEU A 106 -23.96 -4.36 7.22
C LEU A 106 -23.93 -5.84 6.81
N PHE A 107 -22.98 -6.62 7.30
CA PHE A 107 -22.92 -8.06 7.04
C PHE A 107 -24.10 -8.80 7.67
N GLN A 108 -24.51 -8.44 8.89
CA GLN A 108 -25.67 -9.04 9.55
C GLN A 108 -26.96 -8.73 8.78
N LEU A 109 -27.14 -7.49 8.33
CA LEU A 109 -28.27 -7.13 7.46
C LEU A 109 -28.24 -7.89 6.15
N HIS A 110 -27.07 -8.04 5.52
CA HIS A 110 -26.92 -8.83 4.30
C HIS A 110 -27.36 -10.29 4.49
N ARG A 111 -27.03 -10.88 5.64
CA ARG A 111 -27.39 -12.28 5.98
C ARG A 111 -28.88 -12.45 6.29
N LEU A 112 -29.52 -11.47 6.93
CA LEU A 112 -30.91 -11.58 7.40
C LEU A 112 -31.95 -11.08 6.39
N ALA A 113 -31.65 -10.00 5.66
CA ALA A 113 -32.58 -9.35 4.75
C ALA A 113 -31.84 -8.64 3.60
N PRO A 114 -31.39 -9.38 2.56
CA PRO A 114 -30.56 -8.83 1.49
C PRO A 114 -31.25 -7.72 0.67
N THR A 115 -32.58 -7.68 0.65
CA THR A 115 -33.41 -6.72 -0.09
C THR A 115 -33.81 -5.48 0.69
N ASN A 116 -33.53 -5.39 2.01
CA ASN A 116 -33.92 -4.21 2.79
C ASN A 116 -32.95 -3.04 2.57
N ASN A 117 -33.19 -2.28 1.51
CA ASN A 117 -32.35 -1.14 1.13
C ASN A 117 -32.56 0.08 2.05
N ALA A 118 -33.69 0.20 2.74
CA ALA A 118 -33.97 1.29 3.67
C ALA A 118 -33.01 1.25 4.87
N ASP A 119 -32.88 0.09 5.52
CA ASP A 119 -31.97 -0.11 6.66
C ASP A 119 -30.51 0.06 6.27
N LYS A 120 -30.14 -0.41 5.07
CA LYS A 120 -28.79 -0.18 4.52
C LYS A 120 -28.51 1.31 4.35
N ASN A 121 -29.45 2.08 3.79
CA ASN A 121 -29.29 3.51 3.59
C ASN A 121 -29.27 4.28 4.92
N MET A 122 -30.07 3.88 5.91
CA MET A 122 -30.05 4.46 7.25
C MET A 122 -28.67 4.28 7.91
N LEU A 123 -28.10 3.07 7.85
CA LEU A 123 -26.75 2.83 8.38
C LEU A 123 -25.68 3.61 7.61
N LYS A 124 -25.78 3.71 6.27
CA LYS A 124 -24.86 4.54 5.49
C LYS A 124 -24.88 6.00 5.96
N HIS A 125 -26.07 6.58 6.14
CA HIS A 125 -26.19 7.96 6.63
C HIS A 125 -25.64 8.12 8.05
N TYR A 126 -25.89 7.15 8.93
CA TYR A 126 -25.39 7.18 10.30
C TYR A 126 -23.85 7.14 10.36
N TYR A 127 -23.22 6.31 9.53
CA TYR A 127 -21.77 6.16 9.47
C TYR A 127 -21.07 7.11 8.47
N ALA A 128 -21.80 8.05 7.85
CA ALA A 128 -21.21 8.98 6.88
C ALA A 128 -20.09 9.84 7.48
N GLU A 129 -20.20 10.18 8.77
CA GLU A 129 -19.14 10.92 9.49
C GLU A 129 -17.85 10.10 9.66
N VAL A 130 -17.94 8.76 9.67
CA VAL A 130 -16.78 7.85 9.74
C VAL A 130 -16.03 7.82 8.41
N GLU A 131 -16.74 7.93 7.28
CA GLU A 131 -16.10 8.05 5.96
C GLU A 131 -15.30 9.37 5.87
N LYS A 132 -15.90 10.48 6.30
CA LYS A 132 -15.19 11.78 6.39
C LYS A 132 -13.96 11.70 7.28
N LEU A 133 -14.06 11.02 8.41
CA LEU A 133 -12.95 10.81 9.34
C LEU A 133 -11.82 10.00 8.69
N SER A 134 -12.15 8.98 7.89
CA SER A 134 -11.17 8.23 7.10
C SER A 134 -10.49 9.13 6.05
N GLU A 135 -11.21 10.05 5.42
CA GLU A 135 -10.62 11.01 4.48
C GLU A 135 -9.70 12.02 5.18
N GLU A 136 -10.11 12.53 6.36
CA GLU A 136 -9.31 13.44 7.17
C GLU A 136 -8.00 12.80 7.64
N LEU A 137 -8.07 11.56 8.15
CA LEU A 137 -6.89 10.77 8.50
C LEU A 137 -6.00 10.55 7.27
N GLY A 138 -6.61 10.18 6.13
CA GLY A 138 -5.91 10.03 4.86
C GLY A 138 -5.15 11.30 4.48
N LYS A 139 -5.78 12.47 4.53
CA LYS A 139 -5.14 13.76 4.22
C LYS A 139 -3.89 14.03 5.08
N GLN A 140 -3.94 13.73 6.38
CA GLN A 140 -2.77 13.88 7.25
C GLN A 140 -1.65 12.90 6.88
N LEU A 141 -1.99 11.64 6.57
CA LEU A 141 -1.02 10.65 6.09
C LEU A 141 -0.38 11.11 4.77
N TRP A 142 -1.17 11.61 3.82
CA TRP A 142 -0.69 12.11 2.53
C TRP A 142 0.28 13.27 2.70
N LEU A 143 0.02 14.20 3.63
CA LEU A 143 0.92 15.29 3.94
C LEU A 143 2.27 14.78 4.47
N ILE A 144 2.25 13.82 5.39
CA ILE A 144 3.47 13.22 5.95
C ILE A 144 4.28 12.51 4.86
N ILE A 145 3.61 11.74 3.99
CA ILE A 145 4.25 11.03 2.88
C ILE A 145 4.80 12.02 1.84
N ARG A 146 4.08 13.10 1.52
CA ARG A 146 4.57 14.14 0.61
C ARG A 146 5.84 14.81 1.14
N LEU A 147 5.94 14.98 2.46
CA LEU A 147 7.08 15.56 3.14
C LEU A 147 8.15 14.54 3.56
N THR A 148 8.09 13.28 3.10
CA THR A 148 8.97 12.18 3.51
C THR A 148 10.44 12.60 3.60
N LEU A 149 11.01 13.23 2.56
CA LEU A 149 12.44 13.56 2.51
C LEU A 149 12.85 14.61 3.56
N ASN A 150 11.93 15.47 3.99
CA ASN A 150 12.16 16.46 5.05
C ASN A 150 11.91 15.84 6.43
N THR A 151 10.84 15.07 6.55
CA THR A 151 10.41 14.45 7.81
C THR A 151 11.37 13.36 8.26
N VAL A 152 11.97 12.57 7.34
CA VAL A 152 13.00 11.56 7.67
C VAL A 152 14.19 12.19 8.40
N ARG A 153 14.58 13.43 8.04
CA ARG A 153 15.72 14.11 8.64
C ARG A 153 15.42 14.67 10.03
N LYS A 154 14.17 15.05 10.30
CA LYS A 154 13.74 15.69 11.55
C LYS A 154 13.18 14.67 12.55
N GLU A 155 12.23 13.86 12.09
CA GLU A 155 11.43 12.98 12.92
C GLU A 155 11.00 11.72 12.13
N PRO A 156 11.88 10.69 12.05
CA PRO A 156 11.60 9.48 11.28
C PRO A 156 10.45 8.62 11.85
N SER A 157 10.13 8.78 13.15
CA SER A 157 9.04 8.06 13.83
C SER A 157 7.66 8.34 13.21
N LEU A 158 7.42 9.55 12.72
CA LEU A 158 6.15 9.92 12.07
C LEU A 158 5.93 9.15 10.78
N ILE A 159 6.99 8.91 10.01
CA ILE A 159 6.90 8.19 8.73
C ILE A 159 6.68 6.70 8.99
N VAL A 160 7.42 6.13 9.94
CA VAL A 160 7.20 4.74 10.36
C VAL A 160 5.77 4.55 10.84
N THR A 161 5.24 5.52 11.59
CA THR A 161 3.85 5.51 12.05
C THR A 161 2.85 5.54 10.89
N ALA A 162 3.03 6.47 9.94
CA ALA A 162 2.18 6.57 8.75
C ALA A 162 2.21 5.28 7.92
N LEU A 163 3.40 4.74 7.64
CA LEU A 163 3.59 3.51 6.88
C LEU A 163 3.01 2.29 7.60
N ARG A 164 3.11 2.21 8.92
CA ARG A 164 2.45 1.15 9.71
C ARG A 164 0.93 1.17 9.55
N ILE A 165 0.33 2.36 9.50
CA ILE A 165 -1.11 2.51 9.27
C ILE A 165 -1.47 2.03 7.85
N ILE A 166 -0.69 2.44 6.84
CA ILE A 166 -0.91 2.05 5.44
C ILE A 166 -0.81 0.52 5.28
N GLU A 167 0.23 -0.12 5.80
CA GLU A 167 0.39 -1.58 5.73
C GLU A 167 -0.75 -2.32 6.45
N ARG A 168 -1.23 -1.76 7.57
CA ARG A 168 -2.38 -2.33 8.28
C ARG A 168 -3.66 -2.23 7.45
N GLU A 169 -3.88 -1.14 6.72
CA GLU A 169 -5.02 -0.99 5.83
C GLU A 169 -4.95 -1.94 4.62
N GLU A 170 -3.77 -2.17 4.05
CA GLU A 170 -3.59 -3.15 2.97
C GLU A 170 -3.89 -4.58 3.44
N LEU A 171 -3.45 -4.96 4.65
CA LEU A 171 -3.79 -6.25 5.25
C LEU A 171 -5.31 -6.40 5.48
N LEU A 172 -6.00 -5.32 5.83
CA LEU A 172 -7.45 -5.31 5.97
C LEU A 172 -8.16 -5.44 4.61
N ASP A 173 -7.63 -4.79 3.57
CA ASP A 173 -8.11 -4.92 2.20
C ASP A 173 -8.00 -6.38 1.71
N GLU A 174 -6.86 -7.03 1.93
CA GLU A 174 -6.66 -8.45 1.60
C GLU A 174 -7.62 -9.37 2.35
N ALA A 175 -7.82 -9.13 3.65
CA ALA A 175 -8.74 -9.91 4.47
C ALA A 175 -10.20 -9.72 4.02
N ALA A 176 -10.58 -8.50 3.64
CA ALA A 176 -11.90 -8.18 3.11
C ALA A 176 -12.14 -8.88 1.75
N MET A 177 -11.14 -8.89 0.86
CA MET A 177 -11.22 -9.60 -0.42
C MET A 177 -11.42 -11.11 -0.22
N LYS A 178 -10.63 -11.77 0.63
CA LYS A 178 -10.79 -13.21 0.95
C LYS A 178 -12.15 -13.52 1.58
N ARG A 179 -12.67 -12.61 2.40
CA ARG A 179 -14.01 -12.74 2.99
C ARG A 179 -15.11 -12.56 1.93
N ALA A 180 -14.93 -11.65 0.99
CA ALA A 180 -15.87 -11.46 -0.11
C ALA A 180 -15.93 -12.67 -1.03
N GLU A 181 -14.80 -13.33 -1.32
CA GLU A 181 -14.76 -14.58 -2.10
C GLU A 181 -15.57 -15.71 -1.44
N SER A 182 -15.54 -15.81 -0.12
CA SER A 182 -16.23 -16.87 0.63
C SER A 182 -17.69 -16.55 0.98
N THR A 183 -18.02 -15.28 1.20
CA THR A 183 -19.35 -14.86 1.70
C THR A 183 -20.18 -14.06 0.72
N GLY A 184 -19.61 -13.65 -0.42
CA GLY A 184 -20.24 -12.79 -1.41
C GLY A 184 -20.48 -11.35 -0.94
N PHE A 185 -20.02 -10.97 0.26
CA PHE A 185 -20.21 -9.65 0.84
C PHE A 185 -18.89 -8.88 0.88
N MET A 186 -18.91 -7.68 0.29
CA MET A 186 -17.82 -6.71 0.38
C MET A 186 -18.30 -5.47 1.15
N SER A 187 -17.49 -5.02 2.10
CA SER A 187 -17.69 -3.75 2.81
C SER A 187 -17.55 -2.57 1.86
N GLN A 188 -18.32 -1.51 2.10
CA GLN A 188 -18.27 -0.30 1.28
C GLN A 188 -16.92 0.43 1.48
N GLY A 189 -16.31 0.86 0.37
CA GLY A 189 -15.02 1.57 0.39
C GLY A 189 -13.78 0.68 0.48
N ARG A 190 -13.90 -0.64 0.33
CA ARG A 190 -12.78 -1.59 0.25
C ARG A 190 -12.71 -2.22 -1.16
N PRO A 191 -11.51 -2.46 -1.74
CA PRO A 191 -10.20 -2.12 -1.20
C PRO A 191 -9.89 -0.62 -1.32
N LYS A 192 -9.18 -0.07 -0.34
CA LYS A 192 -8.74 1.33 -0.32
C LYS A 192 -7.44 1.56 -1.13
N ASN A 193 -6.58 0.54 -1.26
CA ASN A 193 -5.33 0.59 -2.04
C ASN A 193 -4.40 1.77 -1.66
N TRP A 194 -4.26 2.03 -0.36
CA TRP A 194 -3.45 3.15 0.15
C TRP A 194 -1.98 3.03 -0.22
N LYS A 195 -1.44 1.83 -0.38
CA LYS A 195 -0.07 1.61 -0.85
C LYS A 195 0.16 2.16 -2.26
N LYS A 196 -0.82 1.99 -3.17
CA LYS A 196 -0.74 2.59 -4.50
C LYS A 196 -0.73 4.11 -4.41
N ARG A 197 -1.62 4.66 -3.57
CA ARG A 197 -1.74 6.12 -3.37
C ARG A 197 -0.47 6.75 -2.79
N VAL A 198 0.25 6.04 -1.91
CA VAL A 198 1.57 6.48 -1.40
C VAL A 198 2.55 6.74 -2.54
N PHE A 199 2.66 5.83 -3.49
CA PHE A 199 3.58 5.99 -4.62
C PHE A 199 3.17 7.11 -5.57
N GLU A 200 1.86 7.30 -5.78
CA GLU A 200 1.34 8.44 -6.55
C GLU A 200 1.72 9.77 -5.87
N ILE A 201 1.58 9.87 -4.54
CA ILE A 201 1.94 11.10 -3.80
C ILE A 201 3.45 11.34 -3.81
N LEU A 202 4.25 10.28 -3.71
CA LEU A 202 5.70 10.40 -3.83
C LEU A 202 6.10 10.88 -5.24
N GLU A 203 5.43 10.39 -6.29
CA GLU A 203 5.62 10.86 -7.65
C GLU A 203 5.24 12.34 -7.82
N GLU A 204 4.06 12.74 -7.32
CA GLU A 204 3.61 14.14 -7.30
C GLU A 204 4.65 15.03 -6.59
N ALA A 205 5.15 14.60 -5.42
CA ALA A 205 6.15 15.33 -4.65
C ALA A 205 7.49 15.49 -5.38
N VAL A 206 7.95 14.43 -6.06
CA VAL A 206 9.18 14.46 -6.86
C VAL A 206 9.02 15.37 -8.08
N ASN A 207 7.87 15.30 -8.76
CA ASN A 207 7.60 16.15 -9.91
C ASN A 207 7.57 17.63 -9.52
N GLU A 208 6.92 17.98 -8.42
CA GLU A 208 6.90 19.36 -7.90
C GLU A 208 8.29 19.86 -7.48
N ARG A 209 9.13 18.99 -6.93
CA ARG A 209 10.52 19.34 -6.59
C ARG A 209 11.35 19.68 -7.83
N ILE A 210 11.22 18.88 -8.89
CA ILE A 210 11.94 19.10 -10.15
C ILE A 210 11.38 20.34 -10.87
N ALA A 211 10.05 20.43 -11.03
CA ALA A 211 9.37 21.54 -11.69
C ALA A 211 9.48 22.87 -10.92
N GLY A 212 9.56 22.82 -9.59
CA GLY A 212 9.76 23.96 -8.70
C GLY A 212 11.17 24.56 -8.78
N ASN A 213 12.12 23.91 -9.46
CA ASN A 213 13.50 24.37 -9.63
C ASN A 213 13.66 25.51 -10.67
N LYS A 214 12.60 26.29 -10.93
CA LYS A 214 12.60 27.43 -11.86
C LYS A 214 13.19 28.68 -11.19
N PHE A 215 14.47 28.62 -10.82
CA PHE A 215 15.12 29.75 -10.14
C PHE A 215 15.55 30.88 -11.08
N HIS A 216 15.61 30.64 -12.40
CA HIS A 216 16.14 31.62 -13.35
C HIS A 216 15.27 31.68 -14.61
N GLU A 217 14.68 32.85 -14.86
CA GLU A 217 14.00 33.11 -16.11
C GLU A 217 15.04 33.41 -17.21
N ARG A 218 14.74 32.95 -18.43
CA ARG A 218 15.64 33.02 -19.60
C ARG A 218 16.16 34.43 -19.92
N TYR A 219 15.43 35.47 -19.48
CA TYR A 219 15.82 36.87 -19.68
C TYR A 219 16.84 37.39 -18.66
N GLU A 220 16.96 36.77 -17.48
CA GLU A 220 17.83 37.25 -16.40
C GLU A 220 19.27 36.76 -16.55
N ASN A 221 19.47 35.56 -17.11
CA ASN A 221 20.79 34.94 -17.19
C ASN A 221 20.98 34.14 -18.49
N LYS A 222 22.01 34.48 -19.26
CA LYS A 222 22.39 33.74 -20.49
C LYS A 222 22.81 32.29 -20.21
N MET A 223 23.19 31.97 -18.98
CA MET A 223 23.56 30.61 -18.53
C MET A 223 22.46 29.95 -17.67
N TRP A 224 21.21 30.43 -17.75
CA TRP A 224 20.09 29.93 -16.96
C TRP A 224 19.97 28.40 -17.03
N LEU A 225 20.10 27.82 -18.22
CA LEU A 225 19.94 26.37 -18.44
C LEU A 225 21.05 25.57 -17.74
N VAL A 226 22.31 26.02 -17.82
CA VAL A 226 23.44 25.38 -17.14
C VAL A 226 23.18 25.37 -15.62
N MET A 227 22.80 26.52 -15.07
CA MET A 227 22.51 26.64 -13.64
C MET A 227 21.31 25.79 -13.23
N HIS A 228 20.25 25.77 -14.04
CA HIS A 228 19.06 24.99 -13.78
C HIS A 228 19.38 23.48 -13.77
N LEU A 229 20.07 22.97 -14.78
CA LEU A 229 20.46 21.56 -14.88
C LEU A 229 21.42 21.15 -13.75
N GLU A 230 22.38 22.00 -13.38
CA GLU A 230 23.28 21.75 -12.25
C GLU A 230 22.55 21.75 -10.91
N MET A 231 21.58 22.64 -10.72
CA MET A 231 20.75 22.65 -9.51
C MET A 231 19.86 21.41 -9.45
N THR A 232 19.25 21.01 -10.57
CA THR A 232 18.46 19.77 -10.68
C THR A 232 19.33 18.56 -10.34
N ARG A 233 20.57 18.50 -10.86
CA ARG A 233 21.55 17.45 -10.54
C ARG A 233 21.82 17.37 -9.04
N LYS A 234 22.10 18.50 -8.38
CA LYS A 234 22.34 18.56 -6.93
C LYS A 234 21.13 18.11 -6.12
N ILE A 235 19.93 18.59 -6.45
CA ILE A 235 18.69 18.22 -5.76
C ILE A 235 18.47 16.70 -5.83
N ILE A 236 18.57 16.11 -7.03
CA ILE A 236 18.38 14.67 -7.22
C ILE A 236 19.42 13.87 -6.43
N LEU A 237 20.69 14.28 -6.50
CA LEU A 237 21.77 13.59 -5.79
C LEU A 237 21.58 13.65 -4.26
N ASP A 238 21.28 14.82 -3.71
CA ASP A 238 21.07 14.99 -2.27
C ASP A 238 19.84 14.21 -1.79
N ASP A 239 18.77 14.21 -2.57
CA ASP A 239 17.56 13.46 -2.26
C ASP A 239 17.79 11.96 -2.28
N LEU A 240 18.42 11.43 -3.34
CA LEU A 240 18.70 10.00 -3.45
C LEU A 240 19.66 9.53 -2.34
N LYS A 241 20.60 10.39 -1.90
CA LYS A 241 21.42 10.11 -0.71
C LYS A 241 20.55 9.97 0.55
N VAL A 242 19.60 10.87 0.75
CA VAL A 242 18.68 10.80 1.91
C VAL A 242 17.81 9.57 1.84
N VAL A 243 17.32 9.21 0.64
CA VAL A 243 16.57 7.97 0.45
C VAL A 243 17.42 6.78 0.88
N LYS A 244 18.66 6.69 0.41
CA LYS A 244 19.56 5.57 0.67
C LYS A 244 19.99 5.47 2.14
N TYR A 245 20.31 6.58 2.78
CA TYR A 245 20.87 6.57 4.14
C TYR A 245 19.83 6.65 5.25
N ALA A 246 18.66 7.24 5.00
CA ALA A 246 17.70 7.53 6.06
C ALA A 246 16.27 7.05 5.76
N CYS A 247 15.82 7.03 4.49
CA CYS A 247 14.50 6.44 4.18
C CYS A 247 14.52 4.91 4.31
N VAL A 248 15.64 4.24 3.97
CA VAL A 248 15.73 2.76 4.03
C VAL A 248 15.33 2.20 5.41
N SER A 249 15.72 2.84 6.50
CA SER A 249 15.36 2.39 7.86
C SER A 249 13.90 2.62 8.22
N CYS A 250 13.19 3.49 7.51
CA CYS A 250 11.80 3.85 7.79
C CYS A 250 10.79 3.00 7.00
N PHE A 251 11.19 2.51 5.82
CA PHE A 251 10.31 1.77 4.91
C PHE A 251 10.47 0.26 5.07
N PRO A 252 9.39 -0.53 4.90
CA PRO A 252 9.51 -1.98 4.86
C PRO A 252 10.38 -2.45 3.67
N PRO A 253 11.17 -3.54 3.82
CA PRO A 253 11.99 -4.06 2.72
C PRO A 253 11.20 -4.42 1.45
N SER A 254 9.92 -4.80 1.60
CA SER A 254 9.02 -5.14 0.50
C SER A 254 8.73 -3.98 -0.46
N TYR A 255 9.02 -2.73 -0.06
CA TYR A 255 8.78 -1.55 -0.90
C TYR A 255 9.90 -1.26 -1.88
N ASP A 256 11.11 -1.80 -1.63
CA ASP A 256 12.34 -1.48 -2.37
C ASP A 256 12.46 0.02 -2.67
N ILE A 257 12.31 0.84 -1.62
CA ILE A 257 12.11 2.29 -1.74
C ILE A 257 13.25 2.99 -2.48
N VAL A 258 14.47 2.48 -2.36
CA VAL A 258 15.66 3.05 -3.02
C VAL A 258 15.52 2.94 -4.53
N ARG A 259 15.28 1.74 -5.05
CA ARG A 259 15.07 1.54 -6.48
C ARG A 259 13.82 2.26 -6.94
N ARG A 260 12.73 2.17 -6.18
CA ARG A 260 11.46 2.79 -6.57
C ARG A 260 11.56 4.31 -6.67
N MET A 261 12.20 4.97 -5.70
CA MET A 261 12.46 6.41 -5.77
C MET A 261 13.38 6.76 -6.94
N PHE A 262 14.44 5.96 -7.18
CA PHE A 262 15.31 6.15 -8.34
C PHE A 262 14.52 6.13 -9.67
N HIS A 263 13.65 5.14 -9.86
CA HIS A 263 12.79 5.05 -11.05
C HIS A 263 11.83 6.25 -11.16
N LEU A 264 11.27 6.72 -10.04
CA LEU A 264 10.41 7.90 -10.01
C LEU A 264 11.17 9.17 -10.44
N TYR A 265 12.33 9.43 -9.84
CA TYR A 265 13.19 10.56 -10.21
C TYR A 265 13.59 10.51 -11.68
N HIS A 266 13.99 9.34 -12.18
CA HIS A 266 14.35 9.16 -13.58
C HIS A 266 13.18 9.46 -14.52
N ARG A 267 11.99 8.91 -14.25
CA ARG A 267 10.79 9.15 -15.07
C ARG A 267 10.32 10.60 -15.03
N CYS A 268 10.26 11.22 -13.83
CA CYS A 268 9.85 12.62 -13.71
C CYS A 268 10.85 13.55 -14.39
N LEU A 269 12.15 13.28 -14.27
CA LEU A 269 13.19 14.03 -14.97
C LEU A 269 13.08 13.87 -16.50
N SER A 270 12.87 12.65 -17.01
CA SER A 270 12.65 12.40 -18.44
C SER A 270 11.47 13.22 -18.98
N ALA A 271 10.32 13.17 -18.30
CA ALA A 271 9.14 13.94 -18.68
C ALA A 271 9.42 15.45 -18.68
N TYR A 272 10.07 15.95 -17.63
CA TYR A 272 10.45 17.35 -17.52
C TYR A 272 11.40 17.79 -18.65
N LEU A 273 12.40 16.98 -18.98
CA LEU A 273 13.34 17.30 -20.05
C LEU A 273 12.68 17.26 -21.44
N GLN A 274 11.73 16.34 -21.67
CA GLN A 274 10.95 16.31 -22.91
C GLN A 274 10.13 17.59 -23.10
N GLU A 275 9.52 18.11 -22.03
CA GLU A 275 8.83 19.41 -22.07
C GLU A 275 9.82 20.55 -22.33
N LEU A 276 10.98 20.52 -21.65
CA LEU A 276 12.01 21.54 -21.77
C LEU A 276 12.57 21.64 -23.20
N VAL A 277 12.76 20.51 -23.89
CA VAL A 277 13.29 20.44 -25.27
C VAL A 277 12.53 21.32 -26.25
N SER A 278 11.22 21.46 -26.08
CA SER A 278 10.37 22.28 -26.95
C SER A 278 10.63 23.78 -26.84
N THR A 279 11.33 24.21 -25.78
CA THR A 279 11.57 25.63 -25.45
C THR A 279 13.02 26.08 -25.69
N LEU A 280 13.92 25.15 -26.01
CA LEU A 280 15.35 25.43 -26.15
C LEU A 280 15.67 26.13 -27.46
N GLU A 281 16.69 27.00 -27.46
CA GLU A 281 17.19 27.63 -28.68
C GLU A 281 18.72 27.76 -28.71
N GLY A 282 19.28 27.63 -29.92
CA GLY A 282 20.70 27.89 -30.20
C GLY A 282 21.68 27.05 -29.37
N ASN A 283 22.49 27.71 -28.54
CA ASN A 283 23.56 27.05 -27.77
C ASN A 283 23.02 26.23 -26.58
N GLU A 284 21.74 26.35 -26.26
CA GLU A 284 21.06 25.58 -25.22
C GLU A 284 20.98 24.08 -25.57
N TYR A 285 20.92 23.75 -26.87
CA TYR A 285 20.89 22.35 -27.34
C TYR A 285 22.14 21.57 -26.94
N ILE A 286 23.34 22.11 -27.16
CA ILE A 286 24.59 21.44 -26.74
C ILE A 286 24.65 21.29 -25.22
N THR A 287 24.18 22.32 -24.51
CA THR A 287 24.23 22.33 -23.04
C THR A 287 23.43 21.15 -22.48
N LEU A 288 22.24 20.90 -23.03
CA LEU A 288 21.44 19.74 -22.67
C LEU A 288 22.10 18.43 -23.10
N LEU A 289 22.62 18.32 -24.33
CA LEU A 289 23.29 17.11 -24.83
C LEU A 289 24.50 16.73 -23.98
N ASN A 290 25.33 17.70 -23.59
CA ASN A 290 26.47 17.48 -22.70
C ASN A 290 26.02 17.01 -21.31
N TRP A 291 24.93 17.57 -20.79
CA TRP A 291 24.38 17.16 -19.50
C TRP A 291 23.81 15.74 -19.53
N LEU A 292 23.15 15.35 -20.63
CA LEU A 292 22.66 13.98 -20.82
C LEU A 292 23.81 12.97 -20.85
N ASN A 293 24.92 13.30 -21.50
CA ASN A 293 26.13 12.45 -21.48
C ASN A 293 26.74 12.35 -20.07
N ALA A 294 26.64 13.42 -19.27
CA ALA A 294 27.14 13.44 -17.90
C ALA A 294 26.20 12.75 -16.89
N TYR A 295 24.94 12.47 -17.25
CA TYR A 295 23.92 11.90 -16.36
C TYR A 295 24.29 10.52 -15.81
N GLU A 296 24.77 9.61 -16.67
CA GLU A 296 25.29 8.30 -16.26
C GLU A 296 26.67 8.38 -15.57
N GLY A 297 27.30 9.55 -15.59
CA GLY A 297 28.65 9.78 -15.10
C GLY A 297 28.79 9.73 -13.57
N PRO A 298 30.03 9.87 -13.07
CA PRO A 298 30.34 9.82 -11.63
C PRO A 298 29.73 10.97 -10.84
N ASP A 299 29.28 12.03 -11.51
CA ASP A 299 28.71 13.23 -10.88
C ASP A 299 27.22 13.10 -10.53
N LEU A 300 26.55 12.03 -10.97
CA LEU A 300 25.15 11.76 -10.62
C LEU A 300 24.89 10.26 -10.38
N LEU A 301 24.56 9.47 -11.42
CA LEU A 301 24.17 8.06 -11.23
C LEU A 301 25.33 7.18 -10.78
N GLY A 302 26.50 7.39 -11.40
CA GLY A 302 27.75 6.71 -11.07
C GLY A 302 28.42 7.23 -9.79
N HIS A 303 27.78 8.13 -9.03
CA HIS A 303 28.35 8.68 -7.81
C HIS A 303 28.63 7.56 -6.79
N PRO A 304 29.81 7.55 -6.12
CA PRO A 304 30.25 6.45 -5.26
C PRO A 304 29.28 6.11 -4.11
N ASP A 305 28.52 7.12 -3.66
CA ASP A 305 27.46 6.97 -2.66
C ASP A 305 26.18 6.31 -3.21
N LEU A 306 25.85 6.50 -4.48
CA LEU A 306 24.59 6.02 -5.08
C LEU A 306 24.79 4.67 -5.77
N ARG A 307 25.76 4.60 -6.69
CA ARG A 307 26.09 3.43 -7.53
C ARG A 307 24.85 2.88 -8.27
N PHE A 308 24.02 3.76 -8.81
CA PHE A 308 22.93 3.36 -9.70
C PHE A 308 23.46 3.19 -11.12
N SER A 309 22.86 2.26 -11.86
CA SER A 309 23.17 2.03 -13.27
C SER A 309 21.87 1.78 -14.01
N LEU A 310 21.63 2.53 -15.09
CA LEU A 310 20.42 2.35 -15.91
C LEU A 310 20.31 0.94 -16.48
N LYS A 311 21.46 0.29 -16.76
CA LYS A 311 21.53 -1.09 -17.26
C LYS A 311 21.11 -2.12 -16.21
N ASP A 312 21.46 -1.90 -14.94
CA ASP A 312 21.15 -2.83 -13.86
C ASP A 312 19.67 -2.75 -13.45
N ASP A 313 19.04 -1.60 -13.66
CA ASP A 313 17.63 -1.33 -13.35
C ASP A 313 16.71 -1.35 -14.59
N CYS A 314 17.23 -1.73 -15.77
CA CYS A 314 16.48 -1.82 -17.04
C CYS A 314 15.69 -0.55 -17.40
N LEU A 315 16.25 0.62 -17.10
CA LEU A 315 15.62 1.92 -17.39
C LEU A 315 16.01 2.43 -18.79
N PRO A 316 15.07 3.06 -19.54
CA PRO A 316 15.38 3.68 -20.81
C PRO A 316 16.28 4.92 -20.64
N PRO A 317 16.87 5.45 -21.73
CA PRO A 317 17.51 6.76 -21.68
C PRO A 317 16.50 7.88 -21.37
N LEU A 318 16.98 8.99 -20.81
CA LEU A 318 16.15 10.14 -20.43
C LEU A 318 15.38 10.75 -21.60
N LEU A 319 15.98 10.77 -22.79
CA LEU A 319 15.37 11.18 -24.05
C LEU A 319 15.51 10.03 -25.04
N THR A 320 14.56 9.92 -25.97
CA THR A 320 14.66 8.94 -27.07
C THR A 320 15.73 9.38 -28.07
N ASP A 321 16.32 8.41 -28.77
CA ASP A 321 17.35 8.66 -29.79
C ASP A 321 16.85 9.62 -30.87
N GLU A 322 15.57 9.53 -31.25
CA GLU A 322 14.92 10.44 -32.21
C GLU A 322 14.96 11.91 -31.76
N ILE A 323 14.71 12.17 -30.47
CA ILE A 323 14.77 13.53 -29.91
C ILE A 323 16.21 14.03 -29.86
N ILE A 324 17.16 13.15 -29.54
CA ILE A 324 18.59 13.48 -29.51
C ILE A 324 19.08 13.84 -30.92
N GLU A 325 18.71 13.08 -31.94
CA GLU A 325 19.03 13.37 -33.35
C GLU A 325 18.41 14.69 -33.83
N ASP A 326 17.17 14.99 -33.46
CA ASP A 326 16.51 16.27 -33.77
C ASP A 326 17.22 17.45 -33.10
N LEU A 327 17.61 17.31 -31.82
CA LEU A 327 18.39 18.31 -31.09
C LEU A 327 19.75 18.57 -31.75
N MET A 328 20.45 17.52 -32.17
CA MET A 328 21.72 17.64 -32.90
C MET A 328 21.54 18.35 -34.23
N THR A 329 20.49 18.01 -34.98
CA THR A 329 20.18 18.64 -36.28
C THR A 329 19.87 20.13 -36.12
N LYS A 330 19.02 20.49 -35.14
CA LYS A 330 18.69 21.89 -34.82
C LYS A 330 19.92 22.69 -34.40
N TYR A 331 20.82 22.08 -33.63
CA TYR A 331 22.07 22.70 -33.26
C TYR A 331 22.96 22.96 -34.48
N LEU A 332 23.18 21.97 -35.34
CA LEU A 332 23.99 22.11 -36.55
C LEU A 332 23.44 23.20 -37.49
N LEU A 333 22.13 23.26 -37.69
CA LEU A 333 21.48 24.31 -38.47
C LEU A 333 21.72 25.71 -37.86
N THR A 334 21.69 25.82 -36.53
CA THR A 334 21.95 27.09 -35.85
C THR A 334 23.41 27.52 -36.03
N VAL A 335 24.35 26.58 -35.92
CA VAL A 335 25.78 26.84 -36.14
C VAL A 335 26.04 27.25 -37.60
N GLU A 336 25.49 26.52 -38.58
CA GLU A 336 25.64 26.87 -39.99
C GLU A 336 25.09 28.26 -40.31
N LYS A 337 23.97 28.65 -39.71
CA LYS A 337 23.41 29.99 -39.87
C LYS A 337 24.35 31.06 -39.30
N ASN A 338 24.91 30.81 -38.11
CA ASN A 338 25.86 31.73 -37.47
C ASN A 338 27.22 31.83 -38.17
N TYR A 339 27.60 30.85 -39.01
CA TYR A 339 28.81 30.91 -39.84
C TYR A 339 28.58 31.57 -41.22
N LYS A 340 27.32 31.74 -41.65
CA LYS A 340 26.95 32.36 -42.94
C LYS A 340 26.61 33.85 -42.80
N GLU A 341 26.40 34.35 -41.58
CA GLU A 341 26.40 35.76 -41.20
C GLU A 341 27.83 36.21 -40.83
#